data_AF-A0A5S3VBL9-F1
#
_entry.id   AF-A0A5S3VBL9-F1
#
_cell.length_a   1.000
_cell.length_b   1.000
_cell.length_c   1.000
_cell.angle_alpha   90.00
_cell.angle_beta   90.00
_cell.angle_gamma   90.00
#
_symmetry.space_group_name_H-M   'P 1'
#
loop_
_entity.id
_entity.type
_entity.pdbx_description
1 polymer ?
#
loop_
_entity_poly.entity_id
_entity_poly.type
_entity_poly.pdbx_seq_one_letter_code
_entity_poly.pdbx_strand_id
1 'polypeptide(L)'
;MENEQQLDALEVAHTRIQTALDTGATSLSLSGLHFTYLPTTLSVLADTLTELDLSFCWSLTNLDGLMGLTQLTQLDLSGCRSIVHLDVIGGMTQLTQLDLSGCMSIVRRAGVWG
;
A
#
# COMPACT_ATOMS: atom_id res chain seq x y z
N MET A 1 -3.94 -10.06 20.25
CA MET A 1 -2.54 -9.54 20.22
C MET A 1 -2.27 -8.94 18.84
N GLU A 2 -1.30 -8.03 18.67
CA GLU A 2 -1.01 -7.36 17.37
C GLU A 2 -0.86 -8.35 16.20
N ASN A 3 -0.30 -9.53 16.46
CA ASN A 3 -0.17 -10.61 15.47
C ASN A 3 -1.50 -11.15 14.93
N GLU A 4 -2.55 -11.17 15.75
CA GLU A 4 -3.89 -11.65 15.31
C GLU A 4 -4.51 -10.65 14.34
N GLN A 5 -4.42 -9.34 14.64
CA GLN A 5 -4.95 -8.30 13.75
C GLN A 5 -4.22 -8.26 12.40
N GLN A 6 -2.91 -8.54 12.37
CA GLN A 6 -2.16 -8.70 11.11
C GLN A 6 -2.66 -9.89 10.30
N LEU A 7 -2.88 -11.05 10.94
CA LEU A 7 -3.34 -12.25 10.26
C LEU A 7 -4.74 -12.04 9.67
N ASP A 8 -5.66 -11.45 10.45
CA ASP A 8 -7.00 -11.10 9.99
C ASP A 8 -6.94 -10.13 8.80
N ALA A 9 -6.07 -9.12 8.87
CA ALA A 9 -5.86 -8.18 7.78
C ALA A 9 -5.34 -8.86 6.51
N LEU A 10 -4.41 -9.82 6.64
CA LEU A 10 -3.87 -10.59 5.50
C LEU A 10 -4.92 -11.52 4.88
N GLU A 11 -5.79 -12.12 5.69
CA GLU A 11 -6.90 -12.95 5.19
C GLU A 11 -7.90 -12.11 4.39
N VAL A 12 -8.32 -10.96 4.94
CA VAL A 12 -9.21 -10.02 4.23
C VAL A 12 -8.54 -9.52 2.94
N ALA A 13 -7.25 -9.17 2.99
CA ALA A 13 -6.51 -8.74 1.81
C ALA A 13 -6.46 -9.82 0.74
N HIS A 14 -6.22 -11.08 1.13
CA HIS A 14 -6.22 -12.20 0.20
C HIS A 14 -7.56 -12.34 -0.51
N THR A 15 -8.68 -12.27 0.22
CA THR A 15 -10.02 -12.32 -0.40
C THR A 15 -10.25 -11.18 -1.38
N ARG A 16 -9.83 -9.95 -1.04
CA ARG A 16 -9.99 -8.78 -1.92
C ARG A 16 -9.09 -8.85 -3.16
N ILE A 17 -7.85 -9.30 -3.00
CA ILE A 17 -6.90 -9.52 -4.11
C ILE A 17 -7.45 -10.59 -5.06
N GLN A 18 -7.93 -11.73 -4.53
CA GLN A 18 -8.50 -12.79 -5.34
C GLN A 18 -9.77 -12.32 -6.08
N THR A 19 -10.63 -11.56 -5.40
CA THR A 19 -11.81 -10.96 -6.03
C THR A 19 -11.42 -10.02 -7.18
N ALA A 20 -10.41 -9.16 -6.98
CA ALA A 20 -9.91 -8.28 -8.03
C ALA A 20 -9.35 -9.06 -9.22
N LEU A 21 -8.60 -10.14 -8.95
CA LEU A 21 -8.10 -11.05 -9.98
C LEU A 21 -9.23 -11.71 -10.78
N ASP A 22 -10.23 -12.27 -10.09
CA ASP A 22 -11.34 -13.00 -10.71
C ASP A 22 -12.26 -12.09 -11.53
N THR A 23 -12.40 -10.83 -11.10
CA THR A 23 -13.26 -9.83 -11.76
C THR A 23 -12.51 -8.99 -12.81
N GLY A 24 -11.18 -9.08 -12.86
CA GLY A 24 -10.34 -8.20 -13.68
C GLY A 24 -10.38 -6.74 -13.23
N ALA A 25 -10.67 -6.48 -11.94
CA ALA A 25 -10.68 -5.13 -11.40
C ALA A 25 -9.27 -4.54 -11.41
N THR A 26 -9.16 -3.28 -11.83
CA THR A 26 -7.91 -2.53 -11.85
C THR A 26 -7.75 -1.60 -10.64
N SER A 27 -8.77 -1.55 -9.78
CA SER A 27 -8.80 -0.75 -8.54
C SER A 27 -9.02 -1.67 -7.34
N LEU A 28 -8.17 -1.51 -6.32
CA LEU A 28 -8.20 -2.32 -5.09
C LEU A 28 -8.11 -1.42 -3.87
N SER A 29 -9.07 -1.54 -2.95
CA SER A 29 -8.98 -0.91 -1.63
C SER A 29 -8.65 -1.94 -0.55
N LEU A 30 -7.57 -1.67 0.16
CA LEU A 30 -7.12 -2.33 1.37
C LEU A 30 -7.13 -1.35 2.57
N SER A 31 -7.89 -0.25 2.45
CA SER A 31 -7.99 0.80 3.45
C SER A 31 -8.42 0.30 4.82
N GLY A 32 -7.82 0.87 5.86
CA GLY A 32 -8.13 0.62 7.26
C GLY A 32 -7.70 -0.75 7.78
N LEU A 33 -7.04 -1.58 6.96
CA LEU A 33 -6.53 -2.87 7.39
C LEU A 33 -5.29 -2.69 8.29
N HIS A 34 -5.19 -3.55 9.30
CA HIS A 34 -4.11 -3.48 10.29
C HIS A 34 -2.83 -4.15 9.80
N PHE A 35 -2.21 -3.56 8.78
CA PHE A 35 -0.92 -4.02 8.29
C PHE A 35 0.24 -3.45 9.10
N THR A 36 1.22 -4.29 9.37
CA THR A 36 2.60 -3.95 9.67
C THR A 36 3.46 -4.06 8.41
N TYR A 37 3.15 -5.08 7.59
CA TYR A 37 3.65 -5.31 6.24
C TYR A 37 2.50 -5.74 5.30
N LEU A 38 2.66 -5.45 4.02
CA LEU A 38 1.71 -5.83 2.97
C LEU A 38 1.87 -7.30 2.55
N PRO A 39 0.79 -7.97 2.10
CA PRO A 39 0.89 -9.32 1.56
C PRO A 39 1.69 -9.33 0.25
N THR A 40 2.62 -10.27 0.12
CA THR A 40 3.37 -10.48 -1.13
C THR A 40 2.49 -10.91 -2.29
N THR A 41 1.28 -11.44 -2.02
CA THR A 41 0.31 -11.84 -3.05
C THR A 41 -0.22 -10.67 -3.87
N LEU A 42 0.02 -9.40 -3.48
CA LEU A 42 -0.30 -8.25 -4.33
C LEU A 42 0.39 -8.32 -5.70
N SER A 43 1.53 -9.00 -5.81
CA SER A 43 2.29 -9.15 -7.05
C SER A 43 1.50 -9.84 -8.17
N VAL A 44 0.44 -10.60 -7.86
CA VAL A 44 -0.39 -11.25 -8.89
C VAL A 44 -1.19 -10.24 -9.72
N LEU A 45 -1.33 -9.00 -9.22
CA LEU A 45 -2.02 -7.91 -9.91
C LEU A 45 -1.04 -6.92 -10.56
N ALA A 46 0.26 -7.23 -10.63
CA ALA A 46 1.31 -6.30 -11.06
C ALA A 46 1.09 -5.72 -12.47
N ASP A 47 0.53 -6.51 -13.38
CA ASP A 47 0.31 -6.11 -14.76
C ASP A 47 -1.03 -5.39 -14.99
N THR A 48 -1.94 -5.40 -14.00
CA THR A 48 -3.33 -4.94 -14.17
C THR A 48 -3.77 -3.86 -13.20
N LEU A 49 -3.17 -3.78 -12.01
CA LEU A 49 -3.61 -2.83 -10.98
C LEU A 49 -3.14 -1.41 -11.29
N THR A 50 -4.11 -0.50 -11.43
CA THR A 50 -3.87 0.92 -11.75
C THR A 50 -4.16 1.84 -10.57
N GLU A 51 -4.96 1.40 -9.61
CA GLU A 51 -5.35 2.17 -8.42
C GLU A 51 -5.26 1.30 -7.17
N LEU A 52 -4.57 1.80 -6.16
CA LEU A 52 -4.44 1.13 -4.87
C LEU A 52 -4.71 2.11 -3.73
N ASP A 53 -5.68 1.77 -2.90
CA ASP A 53 -6.02 2.48 -1.68
C ASP A 53 -5.54 1.70 -0.45
N LEU A 54 -4.54 2.27 0.22
CA LEU A 54 -3.96 1.81 1.49
C LEU A 54 -4.20 2.83 2.61
N SER A 55 -5.15 3.75 2.43
CA SER A 55 -5.45 4.78 3.41
C SER A 55 -5.77 4.18 4.79
N PHE A 56 -5.45 4.92 5.85
CA PHE A 56 -5.67 4.54 7.24
C PHE A 56 -5.01 3.21 7.67
N CYS A 57 -4.03 2.68 6.95
CA CYS A 57 -3.17 1.59 7.42
C CYS A 57 -2.13 2.13 8.44
N TRP A 58 -2.63 2.52 9.61
CA TRP A 58 -1.93 3.22 10.69
C TRP A 58 -0.62 2.56 11.16
N SER A 59 -0.57 1.23 11.19
CA SER A 59 0.59 0.44 11.64
C SER A 59 1.56 0.08 10.51
N LEU A 60 1.27 0.48 9.26
CA LEU A 60 2.07 0.09 8.10
C LEU A 60 3.43 0.78 8.16
N THR A 61 4.50 0.00 8.20
CA THR A 61 5.88 0.53 8.34
C THR A 61 6.67 0.47 7.04
N ASN A 62 6.38 -0.53 6.21
CA ASN A 62 7.12 -0.85 4.99
C ASN A 62 6.17 -1.11 3.82
N LEU A 63 6.59 -0.72 2.62
CA LEU A 63 5.84 -0.81 1.37
C LEU A 63 6.41 -1.86 0.39
N ASP A 64 7.31 -2.76 0.82
CA ASP A 64 7.92 -3.79 -0.05
C ASP A 64 6.90 -4.66 -0.81
N GLY A 65 5.70 -4.88 -0.26
CA GLY A 65 4.63 -5.61 -0.98
C GLY A 65 4.08 -4.88 -2.20
N LEU A 66 4.47 -3.63 -2.44
CA LEU A 66 4.17 -2.87 -3.66
C LEU A 66 5.21 -3.05 -4.77
N MET A 67 6.31 -3.76 -4.49
CA MET A 67 7.37 -3.97 -5.47
C MET A 67 6.81 -4.65 -6.72
N GLY A 68 7.10 -4.05 -7.88
CA GLY A 68 6.65 -4.57 -9.18
C GLY A 68 5.29 -4.05 -9.66
N LEU A 69 4.52 -3.33 -8.84
CA LEU A 69 3.25 -2.70 -9.24
C LEU A 69 3.49 -1.44 -10.10
N THR A 70 4.20 -1.60 -11.22
CA THR A 70 4.68 -0.51 -12.08
C THR A 70 3.57 0.17 -12.88
N GLN A 71 2.39 -0.45 -12.97
CA GLN A 71 1.21 0.04 -13.68
C GLN A 71 0.35 0.98 -12.83
N LEU A 72 0.65 1.15 -11.54
CA LEU A 72 -0.10 2.05 -10.66
C LEU A 72 -0.02 3.49 -11.16
N THR A 73 -1.20 4.09 -11.32
CA THR A 73 -1.39 5.50 -11.66
C THR A 73 -1.84 6.32 -10.46
N GLN A 74 -2.50 5.68 -9.48
CA GLN A 74 -2.98 6.28 -8.24
C GLN A 74 -2.63 5.39 -7.03
N LEU A 75 -2.03 6.00 -6.01
CA LEU A 75 -1.72 5.35 -4.73
C LEU A 75 -2.13 6.26 -3.58
N ASP A 76 -3.07 5.80 -2.75
CA ASP A 76 -3.48 6.50 -1.53
C ASP A 76 -2.84 5.83 -0.31
N LEU A 77 -1.99 6.58 0.40
CA LEU A 77 -1.38 6.19 1.68
C LEU A 77 -1.82 7.12 2.82
N SER A 78 -2.86 7.93 2.60
CA SER A 78 -3.31 8.92 3.58
C SER A 78 -3.60 8.28 4.94
N GLY A 79 -3.20 8.94 6.02
CA GLY A 79 -3.36 8.43 7.38
C GLY A 79 -2.46 7.24 7.76
N CYS A 80 -1.53 6.80 6.90
CA CYS A 80 -0.51 5.81 7.25
C CYS A 80 0.59 6.44 8.14
N ARG A 81 0.37 6.40 9.46
CA ARG A 81 1.20 7.14 10.43
C ARG A 81 2.58 6.55 10.67
N SER A 82 2.79 5.26 10.38
CA SER A 82 4.01 4.53 10.73
C SER A 82 5.01 4.33 9.58
N ILE A 83 4.67 4.75 8.35
CA ILE A 83 5.55 4.64 7.19
C ILE A 83 6.77 5.55 7.37
N VAL A 84 7.96 5.00 7.14
CA VAL A 84 9.24 5.72 7.31
C VAL A 84 10.03 5.90 6.01
N HIS A 85 9.76 5.06 4.99
CA HIS A 85 10.48 5.03 3.73
C HIS A 85 9.51 4.84 2.55
N LEU A 86 9.81 5.47 1.42
CA LEU A 86 8.99 5.44 0.20
C LEU A 86 9.79 4.91 -1.01
N ASP A 87 10.93 4.26 -0.78
CA ASP A 87 11.89 3.91 -1.83
C ASP A 87 11.25 3.07 -2.96
N VAL A 88 10.29 2.21 -2.62
CA VAL A 88 9.53 1.40 -3.60
C VAL A 88 8.76 2.25 -4.63
N ILE A 89 8.34 3.46 -4.26
CA ILE A 89 7.60 4.37 -5.14
C ILE A 89 8.50 4.86 -6.28
N GLY A 90 9.83 4.91 -6.08
CA GLY A 90 10.78 5.31 -7.12
C GLY A 90 10.74 4.42 -8.37
N GLY A 91 10.22 3.19 -8.27
CA GLY A 91 10.02 2.28 -9.40
C GLY A 91 8.66 2.40 -10.11
N MET A 92 7.72 3.19 -9.58
CA MET A 92 6.37 3.34 -10.11
C MET A 92 6.32 4.43 -11.20
N THR A 93 6.84 4.11 -12.38
CA THR A 93 7.02 5.10 -13.47
C THR A 93 5.71 5.69 -14.02
N GLN A 94 4.58 5.02 -13.80
CA GLN A 94 3.26 5.46 -14.26
C GLN A 94 2.46 6.24 -13.20
N LEU A 95 3.01 6.42 -12.00
CA LEU A 95 2.30 7.03 -10.88
C LEU A 95 2.08 8.53 -11.14
N THR A 96 0.82 8.95 -11.18
CA THR A 96 0.41 10.34 -11.40
C THR A 96 -0.19 10.99 -10.16
N GLN A 97 -0.71 10.18 -9.24
CA GLN A 97 -1.33 10.63 -8.00
C GLN A 97 -0.79 9.81 -6.82
N LEU A 98 -0.30 10.51 -5.82
CA LEU A 98 0.18 9.94 -4.56
C LEU A 98 -0.34 10.80 -3.41
N ASP A 99 -1.17 10.23 -2.54
CA ASP A 99 -1.63 10.90 -1.32
C ASP A 99 -0.83 10.40 -0.10
N LEU A 100 -0.18 11.34 0.60
CA LEU A 100 0.58 11.12 1.83
C LEU A 100 0.03 11.95 3.00
N SER A 101 -1.16 12.50 2.86
CA SER A 101 -1.78 13.36 3.87
C SER A 101 -1.90 12.61 5.20
N GLY A 102 -1.47 13.21 6.31
CA GLY A 102 -1.49 12.54 7.61
C GLY A 102 -0.42 11.45 7.82
N CYS A 103 0.51 11.25 6.88
CA CYS A 103 1.70 10.39 7.08
C CYS A 103 2.75 11.09 7.95
N MET A 104 2.57 10.99 9.27
CA MET A 104 3.37 11.77 10.24
C MET A 104 4.85 11.35 10.31
N SER A 105 5.16 10.07 10.08
CA SER A 105 6.55 9.55 10.25
C SER A 105 7.46 9.85 9.05
N ILE A 106 6.89 10.00 7.85
CA ILE A 106 7.64 10.35 6.63
C ILE A 106 8.25 11.75 6.75
N VAL A 107 7.44 12.71 7.23
CA VAL A 107 7.83 14.13 7.34
C VAL A 107 8.92 14.35 8.40
N ARG A 108 8.98 13.53 9.45
CA ARG A 108 10.00 13.69 10.51
C ARG A 108 11.43 13.44 10.02
N ARG A 109 11.62 12.78 8.87
CA ARG A 109 12.96 12.56 8.26
C ARG A 109 13.21 13.40 7.01
N ALA A 110 12.17 14.02 6.43
CA ALA A 110 12.27 14.99 5.34
C ALA A 110 12.86 16.36 5.77
N GLY A 111 13.64 16.40 6.86
CA GLY A 111 14.42 17.57 7.30
C GLY A 111 15.80 17.67 6.65
N VAL A 112 16.08 16.86 5.61
CA VAL A 112 17.28 16.94 4.78
C VAL A 112 16.87 16.91 3.31
N TRP A 113 16.14 17.94 2.89
CA TRP A 113 16.25 18.44 1.52
C TRP A 113 17.21 19.63 1.60
N GLY A 114 18.50 19.32 1.48
CA GLY A 114 19.59 20.28 1.34
C GLY A 114 20.34 20.00 0.07
#